data_AF-A0A1L3ZY45-F1
#
_entry.id   AF-A0A1L3ZY45-F1
#
_cell.length_a   1.000
_cell.length_b   1.000
_cell.length_c   1.000
_cell.angle_alpha   90.00
_cell.angle_beta   90.00
_cell.angle_gamma   90.00
#
_symmetry.space_group_name_H-M   'P 1'
#
loop_
_entity.id
_entity.type
_entity.pdbx_description
1 polymer ?
#
loop_
_entity_poly.entity_id
_entity_poly.type
_entity_poly.pdbx_seq_one_letter_code
_entity_poly.pdbx_strand_id
1 'polypeptide(L)'
;MLKISKADLTEKQLAFVQAYAEGCSPGEAALKSGYATREVGYQVVRSPAVQKALHEWRENMINTEGANLAIRTMIALMQPGNPGGVRFQAAKYMLDAAGHGPKDESGHAKELHEMTADELEAAISKLDSALAGKAEAAKPVNARVIEG
;
A
#
# COMPACT_ATOMS: atom_id res chain seq x y z
N MET A 1 0.74 19.08 13.93
CA MET A 1 0.19 19.81 12.76
C MET A 1 0.41 18.95 11.53
N LEU A 2 -0.66 18.52 10.86
CA LEU A 2 -0.63 17.55 9.76
C LEU A 2 0.05 18.16 8.52
N LYS A 3 1.09 17.50 8.00
CA LYS A 3 1.76 17.92 6.75
C LYS A 3 1.04 17.29 5.56
N ILE A 4 0.11 18.04 4.98
CA ILE A 4 -0.52 17.71 3.69
C ILE A 4 0.21 18.51 2.62
N SER A 5 0.51 17.90 1.47
CA SER A 5 1.15 18.56 0.34
C SER A 5 0.35 19.80 -0.10
N LYS A 6 0.94 20.98 0.07
CA LYS A 6 0.29 22.28 -0.21
C LYS A 6 0.28 22.64 -1.70
N ALA A 7 1.05 21.93 -2.54
CA ALA A 7 1.32 22.33 -3.91
C ALA A 7 0.08 22.33 -4.83
N ASP A 8 -0.91 21.46 -4.53
CA ASP A 8 -2.08 21.24 -5.40
C ASP A 8 -3.42 21.67 -4.75
N LEU A 9 -3.41 22.24 -3.54
CA LEU A 9 -4.61 22.53 -2.76
C LEU A 9 -4.77 24.03 -2.47
N THR A 10 -5.99 24.53 -2.62
CA THR A 10 -6.35 25.86 -2.08
C THR A 10 -6.36 25.84 -0.55
N GLU A 11 -6.25 27.01 0.10
CA GLU A 11 -6.29 27.10 1.57
C GLU A 11 -7.59 26.52 2.16
N LYS A 12 -8.73 26.75 1.51
CA LYS A 12 -10.02 26.17 1.92
C LYS A 12 -10.05 24.65 1.75
N GLN A 13 -9.46 24.10 0.68
CA GLN A 13 -9.38 22.65 0.50
C GLN A 13 -8.43 22.01 1.52
N LEU A 14 -7.32 22.66 1.85
CA LEU A 14 -6.41 22.19 2.90
C LEU A 14 -7.11 22.15 4.27
N ALA A 15 -7.80 23.23 4.65
CA ALA A 15 -8.58 23.28 5.88
C ALA A 15 -9.73 22.25 5.88
N PHE A 16 -10.34 22.01 4.71
CA PHE A 16 -11.36 20.97 4.55
C PHE A 16 -10.78 19.58 4.81
N VAL A 17 -9.63 19.26 4.20
CA VAL A 17 -8.95 17.96 4.39
C VAL A 17 -8.62 17.74 5.87
N GLN A 18 -8.12 18.76 6.56
CA GLN A 18 -7.81 18.68 8.00
C GLN A 18 -9.08 18.40 8.83
N ALA A 19 -10.13 19.19 8.66
CA ALA A 19 -11.37 19.01 9.41
C ALA A 19 -12.02 17.64 9.13
N TYR A 20 -11.96 17.17 7.88
CA TYR A 20 -12.50 15.87 7.48
C TYR A 20 -11.68 14.71 8.06
N ALA A 21 -10.36 14.83 8.05
CA ALA A 21 -9.44 13.84 8.63
C ALA A 21 -9.60 13.70 10.16
N GLU A 22 -10.03 14.76 10.85
CA GLU A 22 -10.36 14.76 12.28
C GLU A 22 -11.74 14.11 12.58
N GLY A 23 -12.46 13.65 11.55
CA GLY A 23 -13.73 12.93 11.70
C GLY A 23 -14.99 13.79 11.52
N CYS A 24 -14.88 15.04 11.04
CA CYS A 24 -16.06 15.82 10.71
C CYS A 24 -16.81 15.23 9.51
N SER A 25 -18.13 15.31 9.49
CA SER A 25 -18.91 15.01 8.28
C SER A 25 -18.54 15.97 7.13
N PRO A 26 -18.78 15.60 5.85
CA PRO A 26 -18.43 16.47 4.72
C PRO A 26 -19.01 17.88 4.83
N GLY A 27 -20.25 18.00 5.33
CA GLY A 27 -20.90 19.29 5.51
C GLY A 27 -20.32 20.13 6.65
N GLU A 28 -19.94 19.50 7.77
CA GLU A 28 -19.27 20.19 8.87
C GLU A 28 -17.86 20.63 8.50
N ALA A 29 -17.12 19.78 7.79
CA ALA A 29 -15.81 20.12 7.26
C ALA A 29 -15.89 21.30 6.28
N ALA A 30 -16.93 21.37 5.44
CA ALA A 30 -17.18 22.49 4.53
C ALA A 30 -17.37 23.81 5.29
N LEU A 31 -18.22 23.82 6.32
CA LEU A 31 -18.42 25.04 7.12
C LEU A 31 -17.16 25.45 7.88
N LYS A 32 -16.47 24.50 8.53
CA LYS A 32 -15.24 24.77 9.30
C LYS A 32 -14.10 25.31 8.42
N SER A 33 -14.08 24.92 7.14
CA SER A 33 -13.09 25.40 6.17
C SER A 33 -13.51 26.67 5.40
N GLY A 34 -14.67 27.26 5.75
CA GLY A 34 -15.12 28.54 5.21
C GLY A 34 -15.82 28.46 3.85
N TYR A 35 -16.42 27.32 3.50
CA TYR A 35 -17.39 27.25 2.41
C TYR A 35 -18.75 27.83 2.84
N ALA A 36 -19.47 28.38 1.87
CA ALA A 36 -20.72 29.09 2.13
C ALA A 36 -21.84 28.18 2.66
N THR A 37 -21.88 26.92 2.23
CA THR A 37 -22.95 25.98 2.62
C THR A 37 -22.41 24.58 2.88
N ARG A 38 -23.20 23.76 3.60
CA ARG A 38 -22.83 22.38 3.96
C ARG A 38 -22.84 21.46 2.75
N GLU A 39 -23.75 21.69 1.81
CA GLU A 39 -24.00 20.83 0.64
C GLU A 39 -22.77 20.74 -0.26
N VAL A 40 -22.00 21.84 -0.34
CA VAL A 40 -20.75 21.92 -1.09
C VAL A 40 -19.73 20.89 -0.61
N GLY A 41 -19.79 20.46 0.66
CA GLY A 41 -18.89 19.46 1.22
C GLY A 41 -18.86 18.14 0.45
N TYR A 42 -20.01 17.69 -0.08
CA TYR A 42 -20.09 16.47 -0.88
C TYR A 42 -19.44 16.60 -2.26
N GLN A 43 -19.31 17.82 -2.79
CA GLN A 43 -18.58 18.07 -4.04
C GLN A 43 -17.09 18.20 -3.75
N VAL A 44 -16.73 18.94 -2.70
CA VAL A 44 -15.33 19.15 -2.30
C VAL A 44 -14.66 17.83 -1.96
N VAL A 45 -15.32 16.95 -1.20
CA VAL A 45 -14.76 15.64 -0.86
C VAL A 45 -14.52 14.78 -2.10
N ARG A 46 -15.31 14.92 -3.17
CA ARG A 46 -15.14 14.15 -4.41
C ARG A 46 -14.10 14.73 -5.36
N SER A 47 -13.55 15.91 -5.05
CA SER A 47 -12.48 16.50 -5.85
C SER A 47 -11.26 15.57 -5.89
N PRO A 48 -10.68 15.29 -7.07
CA PRO A 48 -9.48 14.47 -7.18
C PRO A 48 -8.31 14.97 -6.31
N ALA A 49 -8.13 16.30 -6.22
CA ALA A 49 -7.09 16.90 -5.39
C ALA A 49 -7.31 16.63 -3.89
N VAL A 50 -8.55 16.75 -3.42
CA VAL A 50 -8.92 16.49 -2.02
C VAL A 50 -8.81 14.99 -1.69
N GLN A 51 -9.23 14.12 -2.61
CA GLN A 51 -9.09 12.66 -2.47
C GLN A 51 -7.63 12.23 -2.41
N LYS A 52 -6.78 12.75 -3.31
CA LYS A 52 -5.33 12.52 -3.29
C LYS A 52 -4.73 12.96 -1.94
N ALA A 53 -5.07 14.16 -1.49
CA ALA A 53 -4.58 14.69 -0.21
C ALA A 53 -5.02 13.85 1.00
N LEU A 54 -6.28 13.39 1.02
CA LEU A 54 -6.78 12.49 2.07
C LEU A 54 -6.11 11.11 2.02
N HIS A 55 -5.81 10.62 0.82
CA HIS A 55 -5.06 9.38 0.63
C HIS A 55 -3.64 9.51 1.20
N GLU A 56 -2.88 10.52 0.76
CA GLU A 56 -1.54 10.82 1.29
C GLU A 56 -1.56 11.02 2.81
N TRP A 57 -2.59 11.69 3.34
CA TRP A 57 -2.76 11.86 4.77
C TRP A 57 -2.93 10.51 5.51
N ARG A 58 -3.81 9.63 5.01
CA ARG A 58 -4.01 8.30 5.61
C ARG A 58 -2.74 7.45 5.53
N GLU A 59 -2.09 7.43 4.38
CA GLU A 59 -0.83 6.72 4.18
C GLU A 59 0.23 7.18 5.17
N ASN A 60 0.41 8.50 5.30
CA ASN A 60 1.35 9.06 6.26
C ASN A 60 1.00 8.66 7.69
N MET A 61 -0.28 8.77 8.09
CA MET A 61 -0.72 8.41 9.43
C MET A 61 -0.49 6.92 9.74
N ILE A 62 -0.80 6.04 8.79
CA ILE A 62 -0.57 4.60 8.90
C ILE A 62 0.92 4.31 9.00
N ASN A 63 1.73 4.91 8.14
CA ASN A 63 3.16 4.63 8.05
C ASN A 63 3.97 5.20 9.23
N THR A 64 3.54 6.31 9.85
CA THR A 64 4.26 6.90 11.00
C THR A 64 3.85 6.28 12.33
N GLU A 65 2.55 6.25 12.62
CA GLU A 65 2.03 5.90 13.94
C GLU A 65 1.16 4.64 13.92
N GLY A 66 0.36 4.46 12.86
CA GLY A 66 -0.60 3.37 12.76
C GLY A 66 0.03 1.98 12.75
N ALA A 67 1.11 1.79 11.97
CA ALA A 67 1.80 0.51 11.84
C ALA A 67 2.39 0.04 13.18
N ASN A 68 3.06 0.95 13.90
CA ASN A 68 3.62 0.66 15.21
C ASN A 68 2.53 0.33 16.24
N LEU A 69 1.42 1.07 16.23
CA LEU A 69 0.27 0.78 17.09
C LEU A 69 -0.33 -0.60 16.76
N ALA A 70 -0.55 -0.89 15.48
CA ALA A 70 -1.10 -2.16 15.02
C ALA A 70 -0.24 -3.36 15.47
N ILE A 71 1.10 -3.27 15.31
CA ILE A 71 2.02 -4.31 15.78
C ILE A 71 1.88 -4.53 17.28
N ARG A 72 1.86 -3.46 18.09
CA ARG A 72 1.68 -3.57 19.55
C ARG A 72 0.33 -4.19 19.93
N THR A 73 -0.73 -3.81 19.23
CA THR A 73 -2.06 -4.39 19.42
C THR A 73 -2.06 -5.89 19.12
N MET A 74 -1.45 -6.32 18.01
CA MET A 74 -1.34 -7.75 17.69
C MET A 74 -0.55 -8.52 18.75
N ILE A 75 0.56 -7.95 19.25
CA ILE A 75 1.34 -8.53 20.36
C ILE A 75 0.50 -8.69 21.63
N ALA A 76 -0.32 -7.69 21.96
CA ALA A 76 -1.23 -7.77 23.10
C ALA A 76 -2.33 -8.82 22.90
N LEU A 77 -2.88 -8.93 21.68
CA LEU A 77 -3.91 -9.90 21.37
C LEU A 77 -3.41 -11.35 21.45
N MET A 78 -2.12 -11.61 21.22
CA MET A 78 -1.53 -12.94 21.38
C MET A 78 -1.38 -13.40 22.85
N GLN A 79 -1.47 -12.49 23.82
CA GLN A 79 -1.26 -12.81 25.23
C GLN A 79 -2.31 -13.77 25.79
N PRO A 80 -1.96 -14.57 26.83
CA PRO A 80 -2.93 -15.37 27.56
C PRO A 80 -4.00 -14.47 28.18
N GLY A 81 -5.28 -14.81 27.96
CA GLY A 81 -6.43 -14.00 28.39
C GLY A 81 -7.40 -13.66 27.26
N ASN A 82 -6.93 -13.63 26.02
CA ASN A 82 -7.79 -13.49 24.84
C ASN A 82 -8.30 -14.85 24.33
N PRO A 83 -9.46 -14.90 23.65
CA PRO A 83 -9.99 -16.13 23.05
C PRO A 83 -8.98 -16.80 22.12
N GLY A 84 -8.95 -18.14 22.13
CA GLY A 84 -7.99 -18.94 21.35
C GLY A 84 -7.92 -18.56 19.87
N GLY A 85 -9.07 -18.35 19.23
CA GLY A 85 -9.15 -17.94 17.82
C GLY A 85 -8.54 -16.56 17.55
N VAL A 86 -8.73 -15.59 18.45
CA VAL A 86 -8.15 -14.24 18.33
C VAL A 86 -6.63 -14.30 18.43
N ARG A 87 -6.10 -15.09 19.37
CA ARG A 87 -4.66 -15.30 19.52
C ARG A 87 -4.05 -15.95 18.28
N PHE A 88 -4.71 -17.00 17.76
CA PHE A 88 -4.28 -17.68 16.54
C PHE A 88 -4.24 -16.71 15.36
N GLN A 89 -5.27 -15.90 15.15
CA GLN A 89 -5.32 -14.97 14.04
C GLN A 89 -4.24 -13.88 14.14
N ALA A 90 -4.02 -13.33 15.34
CA ALA A 90 -2.96 -12.34 15.58
C ALA A 90 -1.56 -12.94 15.34
N ALA A 91 -1.32 -14.16 15.83
CA ALA A 91 -0.06 -14.88 15.61
C ALA A 91 0.17 -15.19 14.12
N LYS A 92 -0.86 -15.68 13.42
CA LYS A 92 -0.81 -15.94 11.98
C LYS A 92 -0.46 -14.66 11.21
N TYR A 93 -1.16 -13.56 11.47
CA TYR A 93 -0.89 -12.28 10.80
C TYR A 93 0.57 -11.82 11.00
N MET A 94 1.08 -11.91 12.23
CA MET A 94 2.46 -11.51 12.53
C MET A 94 3.49 -12.41 11.83
N LEU A 95 3.25 -13.72 11.75
CA LEU A 95 4.11 -14.64 11.01
C LEU A 95 4.07 -14.38 9.50
N ASP A 96 2.88 -14.19 8.93
CA ASP A 96 2.70 -13.85 7.51
C ASP A 96 3.41 -12.54 7.16
N ALA A 97 3.24 -11.50 7.98
CA ALA A 97 3.90 -10.21 7.79
C ALA A 97 5.43 -10.27 7.95
N ALA A 98 5.95 -11.21 8.75
CA ALA A 98 7.38 -11.47 8.89
C ALA A 98 7.95 -12.35 7.75
N GLY A 99 7.12 -12.79 6.80
CA GLY A 99 7.52 -13.68 5.71
C GLY A 99 7.66 -15.15 6.11
N HIS A 100 7.15 -15.54 7.28
CA HIS A 100 7.07 -16.93 7.75
C HIS A 100 5.74 -17.62 7.39
N GLY A 101 4.88 -16.94 6.64
CA GLY A 101 3.65 -17.51 6.12
C GLY A 101 3.89 -18.68 5.16
N PRO A 102 2.87 -19.52 4.92
CA PRO A 102 2.97 -20.58 3.94
C PRO A 102 3.37 -19.99 2.59
N LYS A 103 4.50 -20.44 2.04
CA LYS A 103 4.86 -20.15 0.65
C LYS A 103 3.88 -20.91 -0.22
N ASP A 104 3.23 -20.22 -1.15
CA ASP A 104 2.40 -20.88 -2.15
C ASP A 104 3.33 -21.76 -2.99
N GLU A 105 3.38 -23.05 -2.66
CA GLU A 105 3.97 -24.08 -3.53
C GLU A 105 3.01 -24.46 -4.67
N SER A 106 1.77 -23.94 -4.61
CA SER A 106 0.79 -23.97 -5.68
C SER A 106 1.31 -23.11 -6.84
N GLY A 107 1.75 -23.72 -7.93
CA GLY A 107 2.28 -23.06 -9.13
C GLY A 107 1.29 -22.15 -9.90
N HIS A 108 0.30 -21.57 -9.24
CA HIS A 108 -0.48 -20.46 -9.75
C HIS A 108 0.28 -19.18 -9.47
N ALA A 109 1.03 -18.69 -10.46
CA ALA A 109 1.51 -17.32 -10.44
C ALA A 109 0.28 -16.40 -10.30
N LYS A 110 0.29 -15.51 -9.30
CA LYS A 110 -0.67 -14.41 -9.24
C LYS A 110 -0.69 -13.69 -10.58
N GLU A 111 -1.86 -13.32 -11.06
CA GLU A 111 -1.93 -12.48 -12.25
C GLU A 111 -1.27 -11.13 -11.96
N LEU A 112 -0.65 -10.50 -12.97
CA LEU A 112 0.17 -9.29 -12.76
C LEU A 112 -0.57 -8.14 -12.05
N HIS A 113 -1.91 -8.09 -12.17
CA HIS A 113 -2.75 -7.06 -11.55
C HIS A 113 -3.11 -7.36 -10.08
N GLU A 114 -2.79 -8.55 -9.58
CA GLU A 114 -3.01 -8.99 -8.20
C GLU A 114 -1.73 -8.97 -7.37
N MET A 115 -0.60 -8.68 -8.00
CA MET A 115 0.71 -8.61 -7.36
C MET A 115 0.93 -7.24 -6.73
N THR A 116 1.52 -7.23 -5.54
CA THR A 116 1.99 -5.99 -4.92
C THR A 116 3.21 -5.45 -5.67
N ALA A 117 3.60 -4.19 -5.43
CA ALA A 117 4.77 -3.57 -6.06
C ALA A 117 6.06 -4.39 -5.81
N ASP A 118 6.27 -4.82 -4.56
CA ASP A 118 7.44 -5.63 -4.18
C ASP A 118 7.41 -7.02 -4.86
N GLU A 119 6.22 -7.61 -5.00
CA GLU A 119 6.04 -8.89 -5.69
C GLU A 119 6.34 -8.75 -7.19
N LEU A 120 5.94 -7.65 -7.82
CA LEU A 120 6.23 -7.35 -9.23
C LEU A 120 7.73 -7.15 -9.46
N GLU A 121 8.42 -6.44 -8.56
CA GLU A 121 9.87 -6.22 -8.65
C GLU A 121 10.64 -7.55 -8.54
N ALA A 122 10.23 -8.42 -7.62
CA ALA A 122 10.78 -9.77 -7.50
C ALA A 122 10.53 -10.63 -8.76
N ALA A 123 9.35 -10.49 -9.40
CA ALA A 123 9.03 -11.20 -10.63
C ALA A 123 9.88 -10.72 -11.82
N ILE A 124 10.11 -9.41 -11.94
CA ILE A 124 10.99 -8.82 -12.96
C ILE A 124 12.42 -9.35 -12.81
N SER A 125 12.97 -9.31 -11.60
CA SER A 125 14.32 -9.82 -11.31
C SER A 125 14.49 -11.30 -11.69
N LYS A 126 13.45 -12.11 -11.44
CA LYS A 126 13.43 -13.53 -11.84
C LYS A 126 13.38 -13.70 -13.37
N LEU A 127 12.59 -12.88 -14.07
CA LEU A 127 12.52 -12.90 -15.54
C LEU A 127 13.82 -12.45 -16.19
N ASP A 128 14.48 -11.42 -15.66
CA ASP A 128 15.78 -10.95 -16.14
C ASP A 128 16.85 -12.03 -16.01
N SER A 129 16.86 -12.75 -14.88
CA SER A 129 17.76 -13.88 -14.66
C SER A 129 17.49 -15.03 -15.66
N ALA A 130 16.22 -15.31 -15.96
CA ALA A 130 15.84 -16.33 -16.93
C ALA A 130 16.20 -15.91 -18.38
N LEU A 131 16.07 -14.63 -18.72
CA LEU A 131 16.49 -14.08 -20.01
C LEU A 131 18.01 -14.13 -20.17
N ALA A 132 18.78 -13.80 -19.14
CA ALA A 132 20.22 -13.91 -19.15
C ALA A 132 20.69 -15.35 -19.42
N GLY A 133 20.09 -16.33 -18.75
CA GLY A 133 20.39 -17.76 -18.98
C GLY A 133 20.05 -18.22 -20.41
N LYS A 134 18.95 -17.73 -20.99
CA LYS A 134 18.57 -18.04 -22.38
C LYS A 134 19.47 -17.33 -23.40
N ALA A 135 19.91 -16.11 -23.13
CA ALA A 135 20.84 -15.38 -23.98
C ALA A 135 22.21 -16.07 -24.06
N GLU A 136 22.66 -16.69 -22.97
CA GLU A 136 23.89 -17.48 -22.96
C GLU A 136 23.79 -18.75 -23.81
N ALA A 137 22.63 -19.42 -23.80
CA ALA A 137 22.36 -20.57 -24.64
C ALA A 137 22.20 -20.24 -26.15
N ALA A 138 21.93 -18.97 -26.49
CA ALA A 138 21.75 -18.52 -27.87
C ALA A 138 23.05 -18.10 -28.58
N LYS A 139 24.22 -18.18 -27.92
CA LYS A 139 25.51 -17.90 -28.56
C LYS A 139 25.79 -18.93 -29.67
N PRO A 140 26.06 -18.51 -30.92
CA PRO A 140 26.21 -19.44 -32.03
C PRO A 140 27.42 -20.36 -31.85
N VAL A 141 27.21 -21.67 -32.03
CA VAL A 141 28.28 -22.67 -32.10
C VAL A 141 29.06 -22.42 -33.39
N ASN A 142 30.30 -21.95 -33.27
CA ASN A 142 31.22 -21.79 -34.39
C ASN A 142 31.52 -23.17 -35.00
N ALA A 143 30.83 -23.52 -36.08
CA ALA A 143 31.12 -24.69 -36.88
C ALA A 143 32.50 -24.51 -37.53
N ARG A 144 33.49 -25.30 -37.11
CA ARG A 144 34.80 -25.37 -37.76
C ARG A 144 34.60 -25.85 -39.19
N VAL A 145 35.00 -25.02 -40.16
CA VAL A 145 35.08 -25.38 -41.58
C VAL A 145 36.10 -26.52 -41.71
N ILE A 146 35.66 -27.66 -42.21
CA ILE A 146 36.55 -28.77 -42.59
C ILE A 146 37.02 -28.45 -44.01
N GLU A 147 38.28 -28.04 -44.14
CA GLU A 147 38.93 -27.81 -45.44
C GLU A 147 39.11 -29.14 -46.18
N GLY A 148 38.86 -29.11 -47.49
CA GLY A 148 39.09 -30.21 -48.43
C GLY A 148 40.13 -29.84 -49.47
#